data_AF-A0A3N5IKW6-F1
#
_entry.id   AF-A0A3N5IKW6-F1
#
_cell.length_a   1.000
_cell.length_b   1.000
_cell.length_c   1.000
_cell.angle_alpha   90.00
_cell.angle_beta   90.00
_cell.angle_gamma   90.00
#
_symmetry.space_group_name_H-M   'P 1'
#
loop_
_entity.id
_entity.type
_entity.pdbx_description
1 polymer ?
#
loop_
_entity_poly.entity_id
_entity_poly.type
_entity_poly.pdbx_seq_one_letter_code
_entity_poly.pdbx_strand_id
1 'polypeptide(L)' 'TLELPLDFLDEGEYIATIYADGTEADIQPQQVALSTQSVNAASSLTAEMAVGGGYAVIFDKR' A
#
# COMPACT_ATOMS: atom_id res chain seq x y z
N THR A 1 1.81 -0.30 12.53
CA THR A 1 1.39 0.14 11.20
C THR A 1 1.88 1.56 10.96
N LEU A 2 1.96 2.00 9.71
CA LEU A 2 2.33 3.36 9.33
C LEU A 2 1.20 3.95 8.50
N GLU A 3 0.73 5.15 8.85
CA GLU A 3 -0.24 5.88 8.04
C GLU A 3 0.50 6.69 6.96
N LEU A 4 0.02 6.60 5.73
CA LEU A 4 0.58 7.22 4.54
C LEU A 4 -0.47 8.17 3.94
N PRO A 5 -0.44 9.47 4.28
CA PRO A 5 -1.25 10.46 3.57
C PRO A 5 -0.81 10.53 2.12
N LEU A 6 -1.78 10.61 1.19
CA LEU A 6 -1.51 10.67 -0.24
C LEU A 6 -1.59 12.09 -0.80
N ASP A 7 -1.35 13.10 0.03
CA ASP A 7 -1.44 14.53 -0.30
C ASP A 7 -0.38 15.02 -1.31
N PHE A 8 0.59 14.16 -1.64
CA PHE A 8 1.55 14.37 -2.71
C PHE A 8 1.00 14.06 -4.11
N LEU A 9 -0.13 13.35 -4.21
CA LEU A 9 -0.80 13.11 -5.49
C LEU A 9 -1.40 14.41 -6.00
N ASP A 10 -1.36 14.61 -7.32
CA ASP A 10 -2.09 15.72 -7.94
C ASP A 10 -3.60 15.44 -7.98
N GLU A 11 -4.37 16.42 -8.45
CA GLU A 11 -5.81 16.26 -8.60
C GLU A 11 -6.14 15.12 -9.59
N GLY A 12 -7.06 14.25 -9.17
CA GLY A 12 -7.57 13.14 -9.98
C GLY A 12 -7.87 11.89 -9.14
N GLU A 13 -8.27 10.85 -9.85
CA GLU A 13 -8.50 9.52 -9.28
C GLU A 13 -7.39 8.57 -9.73
N TYR A 14 -6.99 7.68 -8.83
CA TYR A 14 -5.91 6.73 -9.03
C TYR A 14 -6.36 5.33 -8.63
N ILE A 15 -5.74 4.33 -9.24
CA ILE A 15 -5.76 2.96 -8.70
C ILE A 15 -4.43 2.70 -8.03
N ALA A 16 -4.48 2.54 -6.71
CA ALA A 16 -3.38 2.04 -5.92
C ALA A 16 -3.35 0.51 -6.01
N THR A 17 -2.31 -0.04 -6.61
CA THR A 17 -1.98 -1.47 -6.52
C THR A 17 -0.96 -1.67 -5.40
N ILE A 18 -1.36 -2.41 -4.38
CA ILE A 18 -0.66 -2.50 -3.09
C ILE A 18 -0.06 -3.89 -2.93
N TYR A 19 1.25 -3.93 -2.69
CA TYR A 19 2.00 -5.12 -2.29
C TYR A 19 2.40 -4.96 -0.82
N ALA A 20 1.73 -5.70 0.05
CA ALA A 20 1.99 -5.72 1.49
C ALA A 20 2.58 -7.06 1.91
N ASP A 21 3.26 -7.08 3.04
CA ASP A 21 3.62 -8.34 3.70
C ASP A 21 2.35 -9.18 3.97
N GLY A 22 2.44 -10.49 3.70
CA GLY A 22 1.40 -11.43 4.10
C GLY A 22 1.30 -11.60 5.61
N THR A 23 0.18 -12.17 6.08
CA THR A 23 -0.11 -12.33 7.52
C THR A 23 0.98 -13.09 8.29
N GLU A 24 1.67 -14.03 7.64
CA GLU A 24 2.73 -14.86 8.21
C GLU A 24 4.10 -14.52 7.62
N ALA A 25 4.30 -13.31 7.10
CA ALA A 25 5.55 -12.90 6.45
C ALA A 25 6.76 -12.86 7.40
N ASP A 26 6.53 -12.81 8.71
CA ASP A 26 7.59 -12.95 9.73
C ASP A 26 8.16 -14.39 9.80
N ILE A 27 7.35 -15.39 9.45
CA ILE A 27 7.74 -16.81 9.41
C ILE A 27 8.07 -17.26 7.98
N GLN A 28 7.30 -16.77 7.00
CA GLN A 28 7.39 -17.08 5.58
C GLN A 28 7.61 -15.80 4.77
N PRO A 29 8.86 -15.30 4.66
CA PRO A 29 9.16 -13.97 4.12
C PRO A 29 8.84 -13.77 2.63
N GLN A 30 8.40 -14.81 1.93
CA GLN A 30 7.95 -14.73 0.54
C GLN A 30 6.45 -14.45 0.41
N GLN A 31 5.70 -14.46 1.52
CA GLN A 31 4.27 -14.24 1.48
C GLN A 31 3.96 -12.75 1.25
N VAL A 32 3.22 -12.47 0.18
CA VAL A 32 2.82 -11.11 -0.20
C VAL A 32 1.30 -11.08 -0.35
N ALA A 33 0.66 -10.07 0.24
CA ALA A 33 -0.74 -9.75 0.01
C ALA A 33 -0.84 -8.68 -1.08
N LEU A 34 -1.63 -8.96 -2.12
CA LEU A 34 -1.91 -8.03 -3.22
C LEU A 34 -3.35 -7.52 -3.11
N SER A 35 -3.52 -6.20 -3.13
CA SER A 35 -4.84 -5.56 -3.14
C SER A 35 -4.86 -4.35 -4.06
N THR A 36 -6.06 -3.91 -4.44
CA THR A 36 -6.27 -2.69 -5.23
C THR A 36 -7.30 -1.78 -4.57
N GLN A 37 -7.09 -0.47 -4.66
CA GLN A 37 -7.98 0.53 -4.08
C GLN A 37 -8.06 1.77 -4.98
N SER A 38 -9.26 2.33 -5.14
CA SER A 38 -9.41 3.67 -5.71
C SER A 38 -9.08 4.73 -4.67
N VAL A 39 -8.17 5.64 -5.01
CA VAL A 39 -7.68 6.69 -4.10
C VAL A 39 -7.52 8.02 -4.83
N ASN A 40 -7.41 9.10 -4.06
CA ASN A 40 -7.07 10.44 -4.52
C ASN A 40 -6.21 11.16 -3.47
N ALA A 41 -5.85 12.43 -3.73
CA ALA A 41 -4.99 13.22 -2.86
C ALA A 41 -5.52 13.44 -1.43
N ALA A 42 -6.83 13.24 -1.19
CA ALA A 42 -7.44 13.33 0.13
C ALA A 42 -7.45 11.98 0.89
N SER A 43 -6.97 10.91 0.27
CA SER A 43 -6.95 9.56 0.85
C SER A 43 -5.73 9.35 1.74
N SER A 44 -5.82 8.38 2.66
CA SER A 44 -4.68 7.80 3.36
C SER A 44 -4.65 6.28 3.19
N LEU A 45 -3.45 5.70 3.18
CA LEU A 45 -3.24 4.25 3.22
C LEU A 45 -2.62 3.85 4.57
N THR A 46 -2.97 2.67 5.05
CA THR A 46 -2.32 2.07 6.22
C THR A 46 -1.39 0.96 5.78
N ALA A 47 -0.08 1.16 5.96
CA ALA A 47 0.93 0.14 5.74
C ALA A 47 1.07 -0.74 6.99
N GLU A 48 0.66 -2.00 6.86
CA GLU A 48 0.98 -3.06 7.80
C GLU A 48 2.21 -3.81 7.27
N MET A 49 3.23 -3.93 8.10
CA MET A 49 4.52 -4.52 7.72
C MET A 49 4.94 -5.50 8.80
N ALA A 50 5.44 -6.66 8.38
CA ALA A 50 6.10 -7.61 9.25
C ALA A 50 7.48 -7.08 9.67
N VAL A 51 8.08 -7.71 10.68
CA VAL A 51 9.41 -7.31 11.17
C VAL A 51 10.44 -7.50 10.06
N GLY A 52 11.09 -6.41 9.64
CA GLY A 52 12.09 -6.43 8.57
C GLY A 52 11.50 -6.57 7.16
N GLY A 53 10.17 -6.54 7.02
CA GLY A 53 9.47 -6.55 5.74
C GLY A 53 9.27 -5.16 5.16
N GLY A 54 8.20 -4.99 4.40
CA GLY A 54 7.95 -3.73 3.69
C GLY A 54 6.58 -3.62 3.04
N TYR A 55 6.43 -2.54 2.29
CA TYR A 55 5.18 -2.17 1.64
C TYR A 55 5.50 -1.38 0.36
N ALA A 56 4.91 -1.77 -0.76
CA ALA A 56 5.09 -1.08 -2.03
C ALA A 56 3.73 -0.77 -2.67
N VAL A 57 3.60 0.42 -3.24
CA VAL A 57 2.37 0.85 -3.92
C VAL A 57 2.71 1.44 -5.27
N ILE A 58 1.96 1.03 -6.28
CA ILE A 58 1.96 1.64 -7.62
C ILE A 58 0.66 2.42 -7.76
N PHE A 59 0.76 3.68 -8.16
CA PHE A 59 -0.39 4.54 -8.41
C PHE A 59 -0.54 4.77 -9.91
N ASP A 60 -1.60 4.22 -10.50
CA ASP A 60 -1.96 4.45 -11.90
C ASP A 60 -3.09 5.48 -11.97
N LYS A 61 -2.84 6.62 -12.62
CA LYS A 61 -3.84 7.67 -12.81
C LYS A 61 -4.94 7.19 -13.77
N ARG A 62 -6.20 7.46 -13.43
CA ARG A 62 -7.39 7.13 -14.23
C ARG A 62 -7.70 8.20 -15.28
#